data_AF-W6RHI7-F1
#
_entry.id   AF-W6RHI7-F1
#
_cell.length_a   1.000
_cell.length_b   1.000
_cell.length_c   1.000
_cell.angle_alpha   90.00
_cell.angle_beta   90.00
_cell.angle_gamma   90.00
#
_symmetry.space_group_name_H-M   'P 1'
#
loop_
_entity.id
_entity.type
_entity.pdbx_description
1 polymer ?
#
loop_
_entity_poly.entity_id
_entity_poly.type
_entity_poly.pdbx_seq_one_letter_code
_entity_poly.pdbx_strand_id
1 'polypeptide(L)'
;MIGRASSDALLCRLRDARDDAYGAAEASLSSVRARSLMIDAAEWISMRDWRTEQSDETSHEQSSDDFASGVFDKLWKKVAKGGDDLVDADDETRHEVRIAAKKLRYAAEFFEPLYKAQAKRHRRFITAMSGLQDELGSLNDLATASDTLSALGLSDVEGTDNLVSADDKAKLLQQAAEAHDTFVETKRFWR
;
A
#
# COMPACT_ATOMS: atom_id res chain seq x y z
N MET A 1 -1.98 15.97 3.55
CA MET A 1 -1.55 17.39 3.48
C MET A 1 -2.70 18.39 3.54
N ILE A 2 -3.70 18.39 2.64
CA ILE A 2 -4.81 19.38 2.65
C ILE A 2 -5.51 19.51 4.01
N GLY A 3 -5.85 18.40 4.67
CA GLY A 3 -6.50 18.42 5.99
C GLY A 3 -5.62 18.85 7.16
N ARG A 4 -4.30 19.04 6.93
CA ARG A 4 -3.32 19.53 7.92
C ARG A 4 -2.79 20.93 7.56
N ALA A 5 -3.27 21.54 6.47
CA ALA A 5 -2.83 22.86 6.06
C ALA A 5 -3.22 23.89 7.13
N SER A 6 -2.24 24.66 7.60
CA SER A 6 -2.41 25.62 8.70
C SER A 6 -2.72 27.04 8.25
N SER A 7 -2.64 27.31 6.93
CA SER A 7 -2.96 28.62 6.33
C SER A 7 -3.90 28.48 5.12
N ASP A 8 -4.76 29.46 4.91
CA ASP A 8 -5.64 29.52 3.74
C ASP A 8 -4.84 29.62 2.44
N ALA A 9 -3.69 30.31 2.46
CA ALA A 9 -2.81 30.43 1.30
C ALA A 9 -2.25 29.07 0.87
N LEU A 10 -1.75 28.27 1.82
CA LEU A 10 -1.27 26.92 1.55
C LEU A 10 -2.40 25.99 1.11
N LEU A 11 -3.57 26.10 1.75
CA LEU A 11 -4.75 25.33 1.40
C LEU A 11 -5.21 25.58 -0.03
N CYS A 12 -5.26 26.84 -0.47
CA CYS A 12 -5.58 27.20 -1.86
C CYS A 12 -4.57 26.60 -2.83
N ARG A 13 -3.26 26.79 -2.60
CA ARG A 13 -2.22 26.24 -3.48
C ARG A 13 -2.24 24.72 -3.59
N LEU A 14 -2.48 24.02 -2.48
CA LEU A 14 -2.61 22.57 -2.48
C LEU A 14 -3.87 22.10 -3.23
N ARG A 15 -4.95 22.87 -3.21
CA ARG A 15 -6.16 22.57 -3.99
C ARG A 15 -5.93 22.80 -5.47
N ASP A 16 -5.30 23.90 -5.86
CA ASP A 16 -4.97 24.20 -7.25
C ASP A 16 -4.07 23.10 -7.83
N ALA A 17 -2.98 22.75 -7.13
CA ALA A 17 -2.07 21.67 -7.53
C ALA A 17 -2.79 20.31 -7.65
N ARG A 18 -3.73 20.03 -6.76
CA ARG A 18 -4.55 18.83 -6.80
C ARG A 18 -5.45 18.82 -8.04
N ASP A 19 -6.12 19.93 -8.32
CA ASP A 19 -7.07 20.04 -9.43
C ASP A 19 -6.33 19.94 -10.78
N ASP A 20 -5.15 20.54 -10.90
CA ASP A 20 -4.25 20.37 -12.06
C ASP A 20 -3.82 18.91 -12.25
N ALA A 21 -3.44 18.23 -11.16
CA ALA A 21 -3.07 16.82 -11.19
C ALA A 21 -4.25 15.92 -11.60
N TYR A 22 -5.48 16.21 -11.15
CA TYR A 22 -6.68 15.52 -11.60
C TYR A 22 -6.95 15.76 -13.08
N GLY A 23 -6.80 17.00 -13.58
CA GLY A 23 -6.93 17.31 -15.00
C GLY A 23 -5.94 16.52 -15.86
N ALA A 24 -4.67 16.42 -15.42
CA ALA A 24 -3.65 15.63 -16.09
C ALA A 24 -3.95 14.11 -16.06
N ALA A 25 -4.47 13.61 -14.94
CA ALA A 25 -4.90 12.22 -14.81
C ALA A 25 -6.10 11.91 -15.72
N GLU A 26 -7.10 12.78 -15.78
CA GLU A 26 -8.26 12.64 -16.66
C GLU A 26 -7.85 12.65 -18.14
N ALA A 27 -6.98 13.57 -18.54
CA ALA A 27 -6.44 13.61 -19.89
C ALA A 27 -5.66 12.33 -20.24
N SER A 28 -4.85 11.82 -19.30
CA SER A 28 -4.12 10.56 -19.47
C SER A 28 -5.05 9.37 -19.61
N LEU A 29 -6.09 9.26 -18.79
CA LEU A 29 -7.07 8.17 -18.83
C LEU A 29 -7.96 8.23 -20.08
N SER A 30 -8.22 9.43 -20.60
CA SER A 30 -8.98 9.64 -21.84
C SER A 30 -8.15 9.43 -23.10
N SER A 31 -6.84 9.22 -22.97
CA SER A 31 -5.93 9.08 -24.10
C SER A 31 -6.11 7.76 -24.85
N VAL A 32 -5.72 7.76 -26.13
CA VAL A 32 -5.64 6.53 -26.94
C VAL A 32 -4.72 5.50 -26.29
N ARG A 33 -3.59 5.94 -25.70
CA ARG A 33 -2.64 5.07 -25.01
C ARG A 33 -3.31 4.28 -23.87
N ALA A 34 -4.09 4.95 -23.02
CA ALA A 34 -4.79 4.28 -21.92
C ALA A 34 -5.84 3.29 -22.43
N ARG A 35 -6.57 3.64 -23.50
CA ARG A 35 -7.52 2.72 -24.14
C ARG A 35 -6.85 1.49 -24.74
N SER A 36 -5.74 1.67 -25.46
CA SER A 36 -4.97 0.57 -26.04
C SER A 36 -4.47 -0.37 -24.96
N LEU A 37 -3.88 0.15 -23.88
CA LEU A 37 -3.43 -0.67 -22.75
C LEU A 37 -4.54 -1.58 -22.20
N MET A 38 -5.76 -1.07 -22.09
CA MET A 38 -6.90 -1.86 -21.60
C MET A 38 -7.34 -2.93 -22.59
N ILE A 39 -7.29 -2.64 -23.90
CA ILE A 39 -7.59 -3.61 -24.96
C ILE A 39 -6.52 -4.71 -24.97
N ASP A 40 -5.24 -4.33 -24.96
CA ASP A 40 -4.11 -5.26 -24.97
C ASP A 40 -4.16 -6.19 -23.73
N ALA A 41 -4.48 -5.65 -22.55
CA ALA A 41 -4.63 -6.44 -21.34
C ALA A 41 -5.81 -7.42 -21.42
N ALA A 42 -6.95 -7.00 -21.97
CA ALA A 42 -8.12 -7.86 -22.13
C ALA A 42 -7.88 -8.97 -23.17
N GLU A 43 -7.20 -8.64 -24.27
CA GLU A 43 -6.76 -9.58 -25.29
C GLU A 43 -5.82 -10.63 -24.69
N TRP A 44 -4.77 -10.20 -23.99
CA TRP A 44 -3.79 -11.08 -23.37
C TRP A 44 -4.41 -12.04 -22.33
N ILE A 45 -5.32 -11.55 -21.49
CA ILE A 45 -6.05 -12.39 -20.51
C ILE A 45 -6.93 -13.44 -21.24
N SER A 46 -7.55 -13.06 -22.36
CA SER A 46 -8.50 -13.89 -23.10
C SER A 46 -7.82 -14.96 -23.94
N MET A 47 -6.71 -14.62 -24.59
CA MET A 47 -5.95 -15.54 -25.45
C MET A 47 -5.25 -16.63 -24.64
N ARG A 48 -4.87 -16.33 -23.39
CA ARG A 48 -4.20 -17.28 -22.48
C ARG A 48 -2.88 -17.82 -23.05
N ASP A 49 -2.21 -17.06 -23.91
CA ASP A 49 -0.93 -17.41 -24.51
C ASP A 49 0.15 -17.70 -23.44
N TRP A 50 -0.01 -17.10 -22.26
CA TRP A 50 0.78 -17.35 -21.05
C TRP A 50 0.65 -18.77 -20.48
N ARG A 51 -0.25 -19.62 -21.01
CA ARG A 51 -0.33 -21.05 -20.68
C ARG A 51 0.46 -21.94 -21.63
N THR A 52 0.87 -21.41 -22.78
CA THR A 52 1.54 -22.18 -23.85
C THR A 52 3.04 -21.93 -23.90
N GLU A 53 3.50 -20.74 -23.50
CA GLU A 53 4.93 -20.42 -23.49
C GLU A 53 5.52 -20.54 -22.07
N GLN A 54 6.29 -21.62 -21.84
CA GLN A 54 7.17 -21.79 -20.67
C GLN A 54 6.49 -21.97 -19.30
N SER A 55 5.38 -22.71 -19.23
CA SER A 55 5.04 -23.31 -17.94
C SER A 55 5.99 -24.48 -17.67
N ASP A 56 6.85 -24.39 -16.66
CA ASP A 56 7.31 -25.60 -15.97
C ASP A 56 6.08 -26.44 -15.70
N GLU A 57 6.00 -27.67 -16.26
CA GLU A 57 4.83 -28.56 -16.16
C GLU A 57 4.33 -28.71 -14.70
N THR A 58 5.23 -28.51 -13.73
CA THR A 58 4.96 -28.53 -12.29
C THR A 58 4.08 -27.39 -11.77
N SER A 59 4.05 -26.22 -12.42
CA SER A 59 3.27 -25.05 -11.95
C SER A 59 1.77 -25.18 -12.23
N HIS A 60 1.37 -26.06 -13.16
CA HIS A 60 -0.03 -26.30 -13.49
C HIS A 60 -0.70 -27.36 -12.60
N GLU A 61 0.09 -28.12 -11.83
CA GLU A 61 -0.40 -29.18 -10.96
C GLU A 61 -0.64 -28.72 -9.52
N GLN A 62 -0.09 -27.57 -9.12
CA GLN A 62 -0.26 -27.05 -7.76
C GLN A 62 -1.70 -26.57 -7.53
N SER A 63 -2.30 -26.97 -6.41
CA SER A 63 -3.60 -26.44 -5.99
C SER A 63 -3.53 -24.93 -5.75
N SER A 64 -4.59 -24.21 -6.08
CA SER A 64 -4.71 -22.77 -5.80
C SER A 64 -4.56 -22.46 -4.31
N ASP A 65 -4.99 -23.37 -3.43
CA ASP A 65 -4.84 -23.24 -1.97
C ASP A 65 -3.38 -23.30 -1.52
N ASP A 66 -2.61 -24.23 -2.08
CA ASP A 66 -1.18 -24.38 -1.75
C ASP A 66 -0.38 -23.19 -2.29
N PHE A 67 -0.72 -22.73 -3.50
CA PHE A 67 -0.11 -21.55 -4.09
C PHE A 67 -0.38 -20.31 -3.23
N ALA A 68 -1.65 -20.06 -2.89
CA ALA A 68 -2.05 -18.92 -2.08
C ALA A 68 -1.37 -18.95 -0.70
N SER A 69 -1.35 -20.12 -0.05
CA SER A 69 -0.69 -20.30 1.24
C SER A 69 0.81 -19.99 1.20
N GLY A 70 1.51 -20.41 0.13
CA GLY A 70 2.91 -20.08 -0.09
C GLY A 70 3.16 -18.58 -0.32
N VAL A 71 2.29 -17.93 -1.10
CA VAL A 71 2.32 -16.47 -1.29
C VAL A 71 2.12 -15.74 0.04
N PHE A 72 1.13 -16.16 0.83
CA PHE A 72 0.86 -15.56 2.14
C PHE A 72 1.99 -15.74 3.12
N ASP A 73 2.58 -16.93 3.23
CA ASP A 73 3.70 -17.14 4.14
C ASP A 73 4.91 -16.27 3.76
N LYS A 74 5.19 -16.13 2.46
CA LYS A 74 6.30 -15.29 1.97
C LYS A 74 6.05 -13.83 2.31
N LEU A 75 4.85 -13.32 2.05
CA LEU A 75 4.50 -11.91 2.31
C LEU A 75 4.37 -11.63 3.81
N TRP A 76 3.71 -12.50 4.57
CA TRP A 76 3.61 -12.40 6.03
C TRP A 76 4.99 -12.38 6.68
N LYS A 77 5.91 -13.26 6.28
CA LYS A 77 7.28 -13.27 6.82
C LYS A 77 8.03 -11.97 6.53
N LYS A 78 7.82 -11.36 5.37
CA LYS A 78 8.42 -10.06 5.02
C LYS A 78 7.89 -8.94 5.92
N VAL A 79 6.58 -8.90 6.15
CA VAL A 79 5.96 -7.89 7.02
C VAL A 79 6.36 -8.10 8.48
N ALA A 80 6.30 -9.34 8.97
CA ALA A 80 6.70 -9.69 10.33
C ALA A 80 8.16 -9.29 10.58
N LYS A 81 9.11 -9.87 9.85
CA LYS A 81 10.54 -9.60 10.05
C LYS A 81 10.94 -8.16 9.77
N GLY A 82 10.37 -7.55 8.74
CA GLY A 82 10.72 -6.18 8.36
C GLY A 82 10.21 -5.15 9.36
N GLY A 83 9.19 -5.49 10.15
CA GLY A 83 8.62 -4.58 11.14
C GLY A 83 9.03 -4.83 12.58
N ASP A 84 9.95 -5.78 12.86
CA ASP A 84 10.41 -6.08 14.22
C ASP A 84 11.06 -4.87 14.92
N ASP A 85 11.50 -3.86 14.16
CA ASP A 85 12.17 -2.66 14.68
C ASP A 85 11.72 -1.37 13.94
N LEU A 86 10.40 -1.19 13.79
CA LEU A 86 9.85 -0.04 13.04
C LEU A 86 10.23 1.33 13.63
N VAL A 87 10.50 1.39 14.93
CA VAL A 87 10.84 2.63 15.65
C VAL A 87 12.22 3.12 15.23
N ASP A 88 13.22 2.24 15.25
CA ASP A 88 14.60 2.59 14.95
C ASP A 88 14.97 2.45 13.46
N ALA A 89 14.08 1.85 12.65
CA ALA A 89 14.26 1.75 11.20
C ALA A 89 14.42 3.12 10.50
N ASP A 90 14.99 3.13 9.30
CA ASP A 90 14.95 4.30 8.42
C ASP A 90 13.63 4.38 7.63
N ASP A 91 13.40 5.52 6.97
CA ASP A 91 12.16 5.75 6.21
C ASP A 91 12.04 4.79 5.00
N GLU A 92 13.16 4.37 4.41
CA GLU A 92 13.19 3.41 3.29
C GLU A 92 12.74 2.01 3.74
N THR A 93 13.28 1.50 4.84
CA THR A 93 12.90 0.21 5.42
C THR A 93 11.41 0.19 5.77
N ARG A 94 10.90 1.26 6.39
CA ARG A 94 9.46 1.42 6.66
C ARG A 94 8.64 1.39 5.37
N HIS A 95 9.13 2.04 4.31
CA HIS A 95 8.47 2.05 3.01
C HIS A 95 8.41 0.64 2.38
N GLU A 96 9.48 -0.14 2.46
CA GLU A 96 9.49 -1.53 2.00
C GLU A 96 8.48 -2.40 2.75
N VAL A 97 8.41 -2.26 4.08
CA VAL A 97 7.42 -2.96 4.92
C VAL A 97 6.01 -2.57 4.49
N ARG A 98 5.75 -1.28 4.24
CA ARG A 98 4.46 -0.80 3.73
C ARG A 98 4.10 -1.44 2.39
N ILE A 99 5.06 -1.55 1.45
CA ILE A 99 4.83 -2.22 0.17
C ILE A 99 4.48 -3.70 0.40
N ALA A 100 5.23 -4.40 1.26
CA ALA A 100 4.96 -5.79 1.59
C ALA A 100 3.58 -5.98 2.24
N ALA A 101 3.20 -5.09 3.16
CA ALA A 101 1.89 -5.09 3.81
C ALA A 101 0.77 -4.86 2.80
N LYS A 102 0.92 -3.91 1.85
CA LYS A 102 -0.06 -3.72 0.77
C LYS A 102 -0.23 -4.98 -0.09
N LYS A 103 0.87 -5.58 -0.51
CA LYS A 103 0.84 -6.83 -1.29
C LYS A 103 0.15 -7.96 -0.53
N LEU A 104 0.41 -8.08 0.78
CA LEU A 104 -0.23 -9.09 1.62
C LEU A 104 -1.75 -8.89 1.72
N ARG A 105 -2.21 -7.64 1.89
CA ARG A 105 -3.64 -7.33 1.92
C ARG A 105 -4.30 -7.64 0.57
N TYR A 106 -3.72 -7.19 -0.54
CA TYR A 106 -4.26 -7.46 -1.87
C TYR A 106 -4.34 -8.96 -2.17
N ALA A 107 -3.31 -9.73 -1.80
CA ALA A 107 -3.36 -11.17 -1.91
C ALA A 107 -4.49 -11.76 -1.05
N ALA A 108 -4.65 -11.29 0.19
CA ALA A 108 -5.66 -11.82 1.12
C ALA A 108 -7.09 -11.49 0.66
N GLU A 109 -7.31 -10.32 0.06
CA GLU A 109 -8.59 -9.94 -0.56
C GLU A 109 -8.83 -10.73 -1.85
N PHE A 110 -7.82 -10.86 -2.73
CA PHE A 110 -7.93 -11.59 -3.99
C PHE A 110 -8.28 -13.06 -3.80
N PHE A 111 -7.63 -13.74 -2.85
CA PHE A 111 -7.86 -15.15 -2.56
C PHE A 111 -8.93 -15.39 -1.49
N GLU A 112 -9.64 -14.37 -1.00
CA GLU A 112 -10.74 -14.52 -0.03
C GLU A 112 -11.72 -15.65 -0.41
N PRO A 113 -12.14 -15.82 -1.70
CA PRO A 113 -13.09 -16.87 -2.07
C PRO A 113 -12.62 -18.31 -1.78
N LEU A 114 -11.32 -18.55 -1.63
CA LEU A 114 -10.76 -19.87 -1.28
C LEU A 114 -10.97 -20.22 0.21
N TYR A 115 -11.08 -19.21 1.08
CA TYR A 115 -11.07 -19.38 2.54
C TYR A 115 -12.44 -19.10 3.21
N LYS A 116 -13.54 -19.45 2.53
CA LYS A 116 -14.90 -19.20 3.03
C LYS A 116 -15.17 -19.84 4.41
N ALA A 117 -14.63 -21.02 4.67
CA ALA A 117 -14.74 -21.68 5.97
C ALA A 117 -14.03 -20.89 7.10
N GLN A 118 -13.05 -20.05 6.75
CA GLN A 118 -12.27 -19.22 7.65
C GLN A 118 -12.65 -17.74 7.58
N ALA A 119 -13.80 -17.39 7.00
CA ALA A 119 -14.24 -16.00 6.79
C ALA A 119 -14.18 -15.11 8.05
N LYS A 120 -14.42 -15.66 9.24
CA LYS A 120 -14.27 -14.92 10.51
C LYS A 120 -12.80 -14.60 10.84
N ARG A 121 -11.88 -15.55 10.59
CA ARG A 121 -10.44 -15.34 10.80
C ARG A 121 -9.88 -14.40 9.75
N HIS A 122 -10.28 -14.57 8.49
CA HIS A 122 -9.92 -13.68 7.39
C HIS A 122 -10.29 -12.23 7.69
N ARG A 123 -11.54 -11.95 8.08
CA ARG A 123 -11.96 -10.58 8.47
C ARG A 123 -11.11 -9.99 9.59
N ARG A 124 -10.82 -10.76 10.64
CA ARG A 124 -9.94 -10.30 11.74
C ARG A 124 -8.53 -9.97 11.25
N PHE A 125 -7.99 -10.80 10.37
CA PHE A 125 -6.69 -10.57 9.74
C PHE A 125 -6.68 -9.30 8.88
N ILE A 126 -7.71 -9.08 8.06
CA ILE A 126 -7.85 -7.85 7.26
C ILE A 126 -7.99 -6.61 8.15
N THR A 127 -8.70 -6.71 9.28
CA THR A 127 -8.79 -5.60 10.26
C THR A 127 -7.42 -5.25 10.84
N ALA A 128 -6.66 -6.24 11.31
CA ALA A 128 -5.32 -6.00 11.85
C ALA A 128 -4.37 -5.43 10.77
N MET A 129 -4.42 -5.97 9.55
CA MET A 129 -3.68 -5.46 8.40
C MET A 129 -4.04 -4.01 8.07
N SER A 130 -5.31 -3.64 8.16
CA SER A 130 -5.75 -2.27 7.90
C SER A 130 -5.15 -1.31 8.93
N GLY A 131 -5.22 -1.64 10.22
CA GLY A 131 -4.60 -0.84 11.28
C GLY A 131 -3.11 -0.60 11.05
N LEU A 132 -2.34 -1.67 10.75
CA LEU A 132 -0.92 -1.54 10.43
C LEU A 132 -0.68 -0.65 9.19
N GLN A 133 -1.49 -0.79 8.15
CA GLN A 133 -1.36 -0.01 6.92
C GLN A 133 -1.68 1.46 7.08
N ASP A 134 -2.61 1.80 7.98
CA ASP A 134 -3.00 3.17 8.28
C ASP A 134 -1.85 3.92 8.97
N GLU A 135 -1.19 3.28 9.95
CA GLU A 135 -0.03 3.84 10.65
C GLU A 135 1.19 3.96 9.73
N LEU A 136 1.52 2.90 8.98
CA LEU A 136 2.60 2.94 7.97
C LEU A 136 2.29 3.96 6.86
N GLY A 137 1.01 4.18 6.54
CA GLY A 137 0.57 5.21 5.60
C GLY A 137 0.87 6.61 6.13
N SER A 138 0.51 6.87 7.39
CA SER A 138 0.76 8.15 8.06
C SER A 138 2.25 8.47 8.17
N LEU A 139 3.10 7.47 8.46
CA LEU A 139 4.55 7.63 8.47
C LEU A 139 5.13 7.96 7.08
N ASN A 140 4.65 7.27 6.05
CA ASN A 140 5.05 7.55 4.66
C ASN A 140 4.62 8.97 4.22
N ASP A 141 3.42 9.40 4.61
CA ASP A 141 2.93 10.74 4.28
C ASP A 141 3.80 11.83 4.93
N LEU A 142 4.29 11.60 6.16
CA LEU A 142 5.26 12.50 6.80
C LEU A 142 6.61 12.50 6.09
N ALA A 143 7.14 11.32 5.76
CA ALA A 143 8.45 11.19 5.11
C ALA A 143 8.48 11.85 3.71
N THR A 144 7.37 11.78 2.97
CA THR A 144 7.27 12.31 1.60
C THR A 144 6.72 13.73 1.50
N ALA A 145 6.28 14.33 2.62
CA ALA A 145 5.67 15.66 2.63
C ALA A 145 6.62 16.74 2.11
N SER A 146 7.86 16.79 2.61
CA SER A 146 8.85 17.79 2.21
C SER A 146 9.18 17.75 0.72
N ASP A 147 9.41 16.53 0.19
CA ASP A 147 9.70 16.32 -1.22
C ASP A 147 8.51 16.69 -2.11
N THR A 148 7.29 16.36 -1.67
CA THR A 148 6.07 16.72 -2.41
C THR A 148 5.87 18.23 -2.45
N LEU A 149 6.07 18.93 -1.34
CA LEU A 149 5.94 20.39 -1.29
C LEU A 149 7.01 21.07 -2.14
N SER A 150 8.24 20.53 -2.14
CA SER A 150 9.32 21.01 -2.99
C SER A 150 9.01 20.80 -4.47
N ALA A 151 8.50 19.63 -4.86
CA ALA A 151 8.08 19.36 -6.23
C ALA A 151 6.93 20.25 -6.72
N LEU A 152 6.08 20.71 -5.80
CA LEU A 152 4.99 21.65 -6.08
C LEU A 152 5.42 23.13 -6.00
N GLY A 153 6.67 23.42 -5.64
CA GLY A 153 7.16 24.80 -5.45
C GLY A 153 6.49 25.51 -4.28
N LEU A 154 6.10 24.78 -3.23
CA LEU A 154 5.35 25.27 -2.07
C LEU A 154 6.19 25.35 -0.79
N SER A 155 7.49 25.06 -0.85
CA SER A 155 8.37 25.02 0.33
C SER A 155 8.43 26.34 1.11
N ASP A 156 8.28 27.48 0.43
CA ASP A 156 8.33 28.82 1.03
C ASP A 156 6.95 29.38 1.44
N VAL A 157 5.89 28.59 1.33
CA VAL A 157 4.53 29.04 1.67
C VAL A 157 4.32 28.98 3.18
N GLU A 158 3.76 30.07 3.72
CA GLU A 158 3.44 30.17 5.15
C GLU A 158 2.58 28.99 5.64
N GLY A 159 2.99 28.38 6.76
CA GLY A 159 2.30 27.24 7.37
C GLY A 159 2.79 25.86 6.93
N THR A 160 3.82 25.80 6.09
CA THR A 160 4.48 24.55 5.65
C THR A 160 5.20 23.84 6.79
N ASP A 161 5.90 24.58 7.66
CA ASP A 161 6.66 24.00 8.79
C ASP A 161 5.77 23.25 9.79
N ASN A 162 4.49 23.61 9.89
CA ASN A 162 3.53 22.99 10.79
C ASN A 162 2.96 21.66 10.26
N LEU A 163 3.29 21.25 9.04
CA LEU A 163 2.78 20.01 8.44
C LEU A 163 3.48 18.74 8.96
N VAL A 164 4.70 18.89 9.49
CA VAL A 164 5.56 17.78 9.91
C VAL A 164 6.12 18.07 11.30
N SER A 165 5.45 17.56 12.35
CA SER A 165 5.95 17.63 13.73
C SER A 165 6.78 16.39 14.09
N ALA A 166 7.90 16.59 14.76
CA ALA A 166 8.74 15.50 15.29
C ALA A 166 8.01 14.67 16.35
N ASP A 167 7.20 15.32 17.21
CA ASP A 167 6.41 14.65 18.25
C ASP A 167 5.33 13.75 17.62
N ASP A 168 4.73 14.20 16.51
CA ASP A 168 3.78 13.39 15.75
C ASP A 168 4.46 12.17 15.11
N LYS A 169 5.69 12.34 14.58
CA LYS A 169 6.46 11.22 14.01
C LYS A 169 6.77 10.17 15.09
N ALA A 170 7.26 10.57 16.26
CA ALA A 170 7.57 9.64 17.35
C ALA A 170 6.34 8.85 17.81
N LYS A 171 5.19 9.53 17.95
CA LYS A 171 3.92 8.88 18.29
C LYS A 171 3.48 7.87 17.22
N LEU A 172 3.54 8.24 15.94
CA LEU A 172 3.16 7.35 14.84
C LEU A 172 4.08 6.14 14.73
N LEU A 173 5.38 6.28 15.04
CA LEU A 173 6.31 5.15 15.10
C LEU A 173 5.89 4.14 16.17
N GLN A 174 5.54 4.63 17.36
CA GLN A 174 5.07 3.77 18.44
C GLN A 174 3.74 3.08 18.07
N GLN A 175 2.80 3.81 17.47
CA GLN A 175 1.52 3.24 17.02
C GLN A 175 1.72 2.19 15.91
N ALA A 176 2.66 2.43 14.99
CA ALA A 176 2.99 1.46 13.95
C ALA A 176 3.61 0.18 14.52
N ALA A 177 4.47 0.29 15.54
CA ALA A 177 5.04 -0.86 16.25
C ALA A 177 3.94 -1.68 16.97
N GLU A 178 3.05 -1.03 17.71
CA GLU A 178 1.93 -1.71 18.39
C GLU A 178 0.94 -2.37 17.40
N ALA A 179 0.68 -1.71 16.27
CA ALA A 179 -0.14 -2.26 15.20
C ALA A 179 0.54 -3.46 14.52
N HIS A 180 1.87 -3.44 14.40
CA HIS A 180 2.65 -4.55 13.88
C HIS A 180 2.61 -5.77 14.82
N ASP A 181 2.81 -5.57 16.12
CA ASP A 181 2.70 -6.63 17.12
C ASP A 181 1.32 -7.30 17.06
N THR A 182 0.27 -6.48 17.06
CA THR A 182 -1.12 -6.94 16.93
C THR A 182 -1.33 -7.78 15.66
N PHE A 183 -0.73 -7.36 14.54
CA PHE A 183 -0.79 -8.08 13.28
C PHE A 183 -0.04 -9.43 13.35
N VAL A 184 1.16 -9.45 13.93
CA VAL A 184 1.98 -10.67 14.06
C VAL A 184 1.29 -11.71 14.95
N GLU A 185 0.64 -11.28 16.02
CA GLU A 185 -0.13 -12.14 16.94
C GLU A 185 -1.46 -12.63 16.33
N THR A 186 -1.98 -11.94 15.31
CA THR A 186 -3.24 -12.31 14.69
C THR A 186 -3.14 -13.66 13.99
N LYS A 187 -4.08 -14.56 14.31
CA LYS A 187 -4.15 -15.90 13.70
C LYS A 187 -4.25 -15.81 12.19
N ARG A 188 -3.26 -16.41 11.52
CA ARG A 188 -3.22 -16.58 10.06
C ARG A 188 -4.43 -17.41 9.62
N PHE A 189 -5.22 -16.89 8.68
CA PHE A 189 -6.46 -17.54 8.26
C PHE A 189 -6.22 -18.72 7.29
N TRP A 190 -5.07 -18.75 6.62
CA TRP A 190 -4.64 -19.80 5.69
C TRP A 190 -3.91 -20.96 6.38
N ARG A 191 -3.90 -20.98 7.72
CA ARG A 191 -3.28 -22.01 8.55
C ARG A 191 -4.29 -22.62 9.53
#